data_AF-A0A1Q7K220-F1
#
_entry.id   AF-A0A1Q7K220-F1
#
_cell.length_a   1.000
_cell.length_b   1.000
_cell.length_c   1.000
_cell.angle_alpha   90.00
_cell.angle_beta   90.00
_cell.angle_gamma   90.00
#
_symmetry.space_group_name_H-M   'P 1'
#
loop_
_entity.id
_entity.type
_entity.pdbx_description
1 polymer ?
#
loop_
_entity_poly.entity_id
_entity_poly.type
_entity_poly.pdbx_seq_one_letter_code
_entity_poly.pdbx_strand_id
1 'polypeptide(L)'
;MMRVPTNAFGPGSRQDFALYFEGESCVRVQSIDDIVAWLLDCEYVTDADLFDRRDFWQHPSVFEQLRRGDCEDFALWAWRKLAEIGMDAEFYVGRVACGGEPDVDRQHAWVVYRVNRTDFLVEPAARNRQQMIRPLADVKDDYVPHFAVNRRFDTCAFVGCVLDSYRDKQRRLRFSGRS
;
A
#
# COMPACT_ATOMS: atom_id res chain seq x y z
N MET A 1 2.13 -22.93 -4.78
CA MET A 1 1.29 -21.76 -4.44
C MET A 1 1.23 -20.87 -5.67
N MET A 2 0.06 -20.44 -6.12
CA MET A 2 -0.08 -19.65 -7.35
C MET A 2 0.36 -18.22 -7.08
N ARG A 3 1.28 -17.68 -7.89
CA ARG A 3 1.73 -16.28 -7.80
C ARG A 3 0.56 -15.37 -8.22
N VAL A 4 0.24 -14.38 -7.41
CA VAL A 4 -0.76 -13.36 -7.76
C VAL A 4 -0.15 -12.46 -8.84
N PRO A 5 -0.84 -12.26 -9.98
CA PRO A 5 -0.39 -11.32 -10.99
C PRO A 5 -0.22 -9.90 -10.43
N THR A 6 0.81 -9.17 -10.85
CA THR A 6 1.10 -7.81 -10.35
C THR A 6 -0.05 -6.84 -10.58
N ASN A 7 -0.71 -6.92 -11.74
CA ASN A 7 -1.88 -6.11 -12.07
C ASN A 7 -3.12 -6.38 -11.21
N ALA A 8 -3.13 -7.43 -10.38
CA ALA A 8 -4.19 -7.64 -9.41
C ALA A 8 -4.09 -6.68 -8.23
N PHE A 9 -2.91 -6.11 -7.96
CA PHE A 9 -2.68 -5.21 -6.84
C PHE A 9 -3.23 -3.80 -7.08
N GLY A 10 -3.30 -3.36 -8.34
CA GLY A 10 -3.81 -2.06 -8.74
C GLY A 10 -3.57 -1.82 -10.23
N PRO A 11 -4.37 -0.95 -10.90
CA PRO A 11 -4.16 -0.57 -12.30
C PRO A 11 -2.75 -0.06 -12.68
N GLY A 12 -2.04 0.58 -11.75
CA GLY A 12 -0.66 1.07 -11.90
C GLY A 12 0.41 0.02 -11.57
N SER A 13 0.04 -1.07 -10.90
CA SER A 13 0.96 -2.16 -10.55
C SER A 13 1.27 -3.04 -11.76
N ARG A 14 2.28 -2.64 -12.55
CA ARG A 14 2.62 -3.28 -13.84
C ARG A 14 3.97 -3.96 -13.88
N GLN A 15 4.77 -3.80 -12.83
CA GLN A 15 6.16 -4.24 -12.77
C GLN A 15 6.33 -5.36 -11.74
N ASP A 16 7.39 -6.17 -11.87
CA ASP A 16 7.74 -7.15 -10.83
C ASP A 16 8.15 -6.42 -9.54
N PHE A 17 7.67 -6.90 -8.38
CA PHE A 17 7.96 -6.28 -7.10
C PHE A 17 9.45 -6.23 -6.76
N ALA A 18 10.24 -7.16 -7.28
CA ALA A 18 11.69 -7.13 -7.13
C ALA A 18 12.31 -5.85 -7.70
N LEU A 19 11.73 -5.28 -8.76
CA LEU A 19 12.24 -4.07 -9.40
C LEU A 19 12.17 -2.84 -8.49
N TYR A 20 11.22 -2.77 -7.55
CA TYR A 20 11.15 -1.65 -6.58
C TYR A 20 12.32 -1.62 -5.59
N PHE A 21 13.07 -2.73 -5.49
CA PHE A 21 14.25 -2.86 -4.64
C PHE A 21 15.55 -2.65 -5.42
N GLU A 22 15.49 -2.51 -6.73
CA GLU A 22 16.67 -2.24 -7.55
C GLU A 22 17.09 -0.77 -7.46
N GLY A 23 18.30 -0.50 -7.94
CA GLY A 23 18.88 0.84 -7.95
C GLY A 23 19.32 1.36 -6.58
N GLU A 24 20.05 2.47 -6.62
CA GLU A 24 20.50 3.13 -5.40
C GLU A 24 19.33 3.80 -4.68
N SER A 25 19.36 3.69 -3.35
CA SER A 25 18.54 4.52 -2.48
C SER A 25 19.45 5.46 -1.70
N CYS A 26 19.14 6.75 -1.79
CA CYS A 26 19.97 7.83 -1.26
C CYS A 26 19.60 8.17 0.19
N VAL A 27 18.36 7.89 0.61
CA VAL A 27 17.88 8.19 1.96
C VAL A 27 18.29 7.08 2.92
N ARG A 28 19.19 7.37 3.87
CA ARG A 28 19.59 6.40 4.90
C ARG A 28 18.66 6.47 6.09
N VAL A 29 18.14 5.32 6.50
CA VAL A 29 17.32 5.14 7.70
C VAL A 29 17.94 4.04 8.57
N GLN A 30 17.78 4.12 9.89
CA GLN A 30 18.26 3.12 10.84
C GLN A 30 17.12 2.54 11.70
N SER A 31 15.96 3.20 11.69
CA SER A 31 14.82 2.85 12.50
C SER A 31 13.50 3.17 11.79
N ILE A 32 12.41 2.61 12.30
CA ILE A 32 11.05 3.01 11.90
C ILE A 32 10.78 4.50 12.18
N ASP A 33 11.47 5.08 13.16
CA ASP A 33 11.31 6.49 13.51
C ASP A 33 11.91 7.41 12.46
N ASP A 34 13.04 7.02 11.86
CA ASP A 34 13.63 7.74 10.73
C ASP A 34 12.73 7.67 9.49
N ILE A 35 12.11 6.50 9.24
CA ILE A 35 11.15 6.29 8.15
C ILE A 35 9.94 7.21 8.34
N VAL A 36 9.35 7.23 9.54
CA VAL A 36 8.22 8.12 9.87
C VAL A 36 8.61 9.59 9.72
N ALA A 37 9.74 10.00 10.29
CA ALA A 37 10.19 11.39 10.23
C ALA A 37 10.36 11.85 8.78
N TRP A 38 10.97 11.01 7.93
CA TRP A 38 11.17 11.34 6.52
C TRP A 38 9.88 11.41 5.71
N LEU A 39 8.93 10.50 5.96
CA LEU A 39 7.63 10.49 5.28
C LEU A 39 6.74 11.67 5.68
N LEU A 40 6.84 12.14 6.93
CA LEU A 40 6.09 13.32 7.39
C LEU A 40 6.53 14.63 6.70
N ASP A 41 7.74 14.65 6.14
CA ASP A 41 8.25 15.75 5.31
C ASP A 41 7.85 15.64 3.84
N CYS A 42 7.18 14.56 3.42
CA CYS A 42 6.73 14.34 2.06
C CYS A 42 5.29 14.85 1.87
N GLU A 43 4.94 15.22 0.64
CA GLU A 43 3.62 15.76 0.30
C GLU A 43 2.74 14.68 -0.34
N TYR A 44 1.51 14.54 0.15
CA TYR A 44 0.51 13.67 -0.48
C TYR A 44 -0.10 14.38 -1.70
N VAL A 45 0.08 13.81 -2.89
CA VAL A 45 -0.38 14.34 -4.19
C VAL A 45 -0.87 13.18 -5.03
N THR A 46 -2.04 13.33 -5.67
CA THR A 46 -2.59 12.28 -6.53
C THR A 46 -1.78 12.09 -7.81
N ASP A 47 -1.79 10.90 -8.38
CA ASP A 47 -1.17 10.64 -9.68
C ASP A 47 -1.71 11.48 -10.84
N ALA A 48 -2.99 11.86 -10.76
CA ALA A 48 -3.61 12.71 -11.77
C ALA A 48 -2.94 14.09 -11.77
N ASP A 49 -2.69 14.64 -10.59
CA ASP A 49 -2.05 15.94 -10.43
C ASP A 49 -0.53 15.88 -10.69
N LEU A 50 0.13 14.78 -10.33
CA LEU A 50 1.59 14.66 -10.41
C LEU A 50 2.09 14.18 -11.78
N PHE A 51 1.36 13.28 -12.44
CA PHE A 51 1.80 12.59 -13.66
C PHE A 51 0.81 12.63 -14.82
N ASP A 52 -0.38 13.22 -14.66
CA ASP A 52 -1.48 13.12 -15.63
C ASP A 52 -1.78 11.64 -15.96
N ARG A 53 -1.86 10.83 -14.91
CA ARG A 53 -2.16 9.39 -14.94
C ARG A 53 -3.24 9.08 -13.92
N ARG A 54 -4.03 8.05 -14.19
CA ARG A 54 -5.07 7.60 -13.26
C ARG A 54 -4.47 6.88 -12.03
N ASP A 55 -3.40 6.13 -12.26
CA ASP A 55 -2.73 5.26 -11.29
C ASP A 55 -1.34 4.91 -11.89
N PHE A 56 -0.28 5.28 -11.19
CA PHE A 56 1.13 5.20 -11.57
C PHE A 56 2.00 4.97 -10.34
N TRP A 57 2.44 3.73 -10.18
CA TRP A 57 3.30 3.37 -9.05
C TRP A 57 4.73 3.83 -9.30
N GLN A 58 5.20 4.78 -8.50
CA GLN A 58 6.56 5.28 -8.57
C GLN A 58 7.55 4.23 -8.07
N HIS A 59 8.73 4.23 -8.68
CA HIS A 59 9.86 3.54 -8.09
C HIS A 59 10.32 4.29 -6.82
N PRO A 60 10.67 3.61 -5.70
CA PRO A 60 11.09 4.28 -4.46
C PRO A 60 12.20 5.32 -4.64
N SER A 61 13.17 5.10 -5.54
CA SER A 61 14.22 6.09 -5.81
C SER A 61 13.73 7.35 -6.54
N VAL A 62 12.61 7.27 -7.27
CA VAL A 62 11.93 8.43 -7.87
C VAL A 62 11.15 9.17 -6.79
N PHE A 63 10.43 8.44 -5.94
CA PHE A 63 9.72 9.02 -4.80
C PHE A 63 10.68 9.75 -3.85
N GLU A 64 11.90 9.26 -3.63
CA GLU A 64 12.93 9.98 -2.85
C GLU A 64 13.31 11.35 -3.42
N GLN A 65 13.33 11.47 -4.75
CA GLN A 65 13.70 12.71 -5.44
C GLN A 65 12.54 13.71 -5.44
N LEU A 66 11.32 13.22 -5.66
CA LEU A 66 10.14 14.07 -5.73
C LEU A 66 9.63 14.46 -4.35
N ARG A 67 9.68 13.53 -3.37
CA ARG A 67 9.06 13.62 -2.04
C ARG A 67 7.55 13.92 -2.13
N ARG A 68 6.92 13.43 -3.19
CA ARG A 68 5.52 13.67 -3.58
C ARG A 68 4.94 12.39 -4.19
N GLY A 69 3.73 12.01 -3.81
CA GLY A 69 3.05 10.81 -4.31
C GLY A 69 1.79 10.52 -3.51
N ASP A 70 1.15 9.38 -3.74
CA ASP A 70 -0.04 8.95 -3.02
C ASP A 70 0.19 7.63 -2.26
N CYS A 71 -0.87 6.86 -1.97
CA CYS A 71 -0.81 5.81 -0.95
C CYS A 71 0.19 4.71 -1.29
N GLU A 72 0.26 4.27 -2.56
CA GLU A 72 1.18 3.25 -3.04
C GLU A 72 2.63 3.71 -2.98
N ASP A 73 2.92 4.96 -3.32
CA ASP A 73 4.29 5.46 -3.42
C ASP A 73 4.93 5.53 -2.03
N PHE A 74 4.16 6.09 -1.09
CA PHE A 74 4.53 6.12 0.32
C PHE A 74 4.71 4.70 0.88
N ALA A 75 3.81 3.77 0.55
CA ALA A 75 3.86 2.40 1.05
C ALA A 75 4.99 1.56 0.43
N LEU A 76 5.24 1.67 -0.87
CA LEU A 76 6.35 1.01 -1.56
C LEU A 76 7.69 1.49 -1.01
N TRP A 77 7.84 2.80 -0.81
CA TRP A 77 9.04 3.35 -0.19
C TRP A 77 9.23 2.85 1.24
N ALA A 78 8.20 2.95 2.09
CA ALA A 78 8.26 2.48 3.48
C ALA A 78 8.60 1.00 3.57
N TRP A 79 8.01 0.17 2.70
CA TRP A 79 8.26 -1.26 2.64
C TRP A 79 9.71 -1.57 2.26
N ARG A 80 10.23 -0.91 1.21
CA ARG A 80 11.66 -1.01 0.84
C ARG A 80 12.56 -0.65 2.02
N LYS A 81 12.27 0.46 2.70
CA LYS A 81 13.08 0.93 3.83
C LYS A 81 13.08 0.01 5.03
N LEU A 82 11.93 -0.54 5.37
CA LEU A 82 11.83 -1.53 6.43
C LEU A 82 12.66 -2.78 6.11
N ALA A 83 12.60 -3.24 4.86
CA ALA A 83 13.39 -4.38 4.42
C ALA A 83 14.90 -4.09 4.39
N GLU A 84 15.33 -2.88 4.01
CA GLU A 84 16.74 -2.44 4.04
C GLU A 84 17.33 -2.48 5.45
N ILE A 85 16.55 -2.14 6.49
CA ILE A 85 16.96 -2.24 7.90
C ILE A 85 16.70 -3.63 8.51
N GLY A 86 16.33 -4.62 7.70
CA GLY A 86 16.17 -6.01 8.12
C GLY A 86 14.88 -6.34 8.87
N MET A 87 13.87 -5.46 8.81
CA MET A 87 12.56 -5.72 9.44
C MET A 87 11.73 -6.71 8.61
N ASP A 88 10.98 -7.57 9.30
CA ASP A 88 9.99 -8.44 8.67
C ASP A 88 8.75 -7.60 8.32
N ALA A 89 8.66 -7.17 7.06
CA ALA A 89 7.60 -6.30 6.57
C ALA A 89 6.99 -6.81 5.27
N GLU A 90 5.70 -6.52 5.13
CA GLU A 90 4.84 -6.91 4.02
C GLU A 90 4.09 -5.69 3.51
N PHE A 91 4.11 -5.50 2.18
CA PHE A 91 3.31 -4.48 1.50
C PHE A 91 1.91 -5.03 1.22
N TYR A 92 0.89 -4.24 1.50
CA TYR A 92 -0.51 -4.61 1.35
C TYR A 92 -1.23 -3.65 0.43
N VAL A 93 -2.21 -4.20 -0.29
CA VAL A 93 -3.26 -3.42 -0.96
C VAL A 93 -4.62 -3.99 -0.59
N GLY A 94 -5.62 -3.12 -0.59
CA GLY A 94 -6.99 -3.50 -0.30
C GLY A 94 -7.84 -2.26 -0.10
N ARG A 95 -8.62 -2.24 0.98
CA ARG A 95 -9.48 -1.09 1.31
C ARG A 95 -9.44 -0.73 2.77
N VAL A 96 -9.76 0.53 3.04
CA VAL A 96 -9.89 1.08 4.38
C VAL A 96 -11.32 1.59 4.62
N ALA A 97 -11.89 1.24 5.78
CA ALA A 97 -13.28 1.51 6.13
C ALA A 97 -13.54 2.92 6.70
N CYS A 98 -12.51 3.71 7.04
CA CYS A 98 -12.71 5.01 7.70
C CYS A 98 -13.56 5.99 6.85
N GLY A 99 -14.74 6.37 7.37
CA GLY A 99 -15.59 7.46 6.84
C GLY A 99 -16.99 7.10 6.33
N GLY A 100 -17.72 6.13 6.92
CA GLY A 100 -19.03 5.69 6.41
C GLY A 100 -18.92 4.69 5.25
N GLU A 101 -20.07 4.16 4.79
CA GLU A 101 -20.20 3.00 3.88
C GLU A 101 -19.07 2.86 2.85
N PRO A 102 -18.61 1.63 2.55
CA PRO A 102 -17.45 1.40 1.70
C PRO A 102 -17.68 2.00 0.31
N ASP A 103 -17.10 3.18 0.09
CA ASP A 103 -16.94 3.73 -1.23
C ASP A 103 -15.99 2.79 -1.97
N VAL A 104 -16.41 2.34 -3.14
CA VAL A 104 -15.70 1.31 -3.91
C VAL A 104 -14.38 1.83 -4.45
N ASP A 105 -14.19 3.15 -4.39
CA ASP A 105 -12.97 3.85 -4.78
C ASP A 105 -11.94 4.01 -3.65
N ARG A 106 -12.18 3.50 -2.42
CA ARG A 106 -11.20 3.51 -1.31
C ARG A 106 -10.15 2.40 -1.43
N GLN A 107 -9.64 2.15 -2.63
CA GLN A 107 -8.43 1.33 -2.75
C GLN A 107 -7.29 2.04 -2.02
N HIS A 108 -6.50 1.27 -1.30
CA HIS A 108 -5.48 1.81 -0.42
C HIS A 108 -4.29 0.86 -0.33
N ALA A 109 -3.11 1.42 -0.12
CA ALA A 109 -1.88 0.70 0.13
C ALA A 109 -1.30 1.03 1.50
N TRP A 110 -0.80 0.01 2.20
CA TRP A 110 -0.20 0.15 3.52
C TRP A 110 0.88 -0.90 3.73
N VAL A 111 1.58 -0.82 4.86
CA VAL A 111 2.61 -1.81 5.23
C VAL A 111 2.26 -2.42 6.58
N VAL A 112 2.57 -3.70 6.76
CA VAL A 112 2.55 -4.34 8.08
C VAL A 112 3.96 -4.82 8.37
N TYR A 113 4.50 -4.48 9.54
CA TYR A 113 5.77 -5.04 10.00
C TYR A 113 5.63 -5.76 11.33
N ARG A 114 6.53 -6.71 11.57
CA ARG A 114 6.53 -7.57 12.75
C ARG A 114 7.78 -7.34 13.58
N VAL A 115 7.58 -7.09 14.87
CA VAL A 115 8.65 -7.02 15.88
C VAL A 115 8.22 -7.79 17.11
N ASN A 116 9.09 -8.66 17.64
CA ASN A 116 8.81 -9.48 18.83
C ASN A 116 7.47 -10.25 18.78
N ARG A 117 7.08 -10.75 17.60
CA ARG A 117 5.79 -11.44 17.32
C ARG A 117 4.55 -10.55 17.44
N THR A 118 4.73 -9.24 17.50
CA THR A 118 3.65 -8.26 17.44
C THR A 118 3.65 -7.60 16.07
N ASP A 119 2.47 -7.54 15.46
CA ASP A 119 2.26 -6.94 14.15
C ASP A 119 1.81 -5.50 14.31
N PHE A 120 2.41 -4.61 13.53
CA PHE A 120 2.12 -3.18 13.51
C PHE A 120 1.73 -2.76 12.10
N LEU A 121 0.62 -2.06 11.99
CA LEU A 121 0.23 -1.34 10.78
C LEU A 121 1.09 -0.09 10.66
N VAL A 122 1.61 0.15 9.46
CA VAL A 122 2.14 1.44 9.01
C VAL A 122 1.19 1.99 7.96
N GLU A 123 0.54 3.11 8.29
CA GLU A 123 -0.25 3.97 7.40
C GLU A 123 0.67 5.09 6.90
N PRO A 124 1.41 4.88 5.79
CA PRO A 124 2.58 5.69 5.46
C PRO A 124 2.21 7.10 5.02
N ALA A 125 0.99 7.29 4.51
CA ALA A 125 0.43 8.58 4.09
C ALA A 125 -0.26 9.37 5.22
N ALA A 126 -0.29 8.86 6.46
CA ALA A 126 -0.92 9.60 7.55
C ALA A 126 -0.11 10.84 7.97
N ARG A 127 -0.82 11.87 8.45
CA ARG A 127 -0.25 13.21 8.74
C ARG A 127 0.50 13.31 10.06
N ASN A 128 0.47 12.27 10.89
CA ASN A 128 1.19 12.25 12.16
C ASN A 128 1.53 10.82 12.57
N ARG A 129 2.58 10.71 13.39
CA ARG A 129 3.14 9.45 13.87
C ARG A 129 2.12 8.51 14.53
N GLN A 130 1.20 9.04 15.33
CA GLN A 130 0.22 8.22 16.07
C GLN A 130 -0.77 7.53 15.12
N GLN A 131 -1.08 8.16 14.00
CA GLN A 131 -1.91 7.57 12.95
C GLN A 131 -1.11 6.66 12.02
N MET A 132 0.16 7.01 11.78
CA MET A 132 1.06 6.21 10.95
C MET A 132 1.33 4.83 11.55
N ILE A 133 1.67 4.72 12.83
CA ILE A 133 2.02 3.42 13.43
C ILE A 133 1.03 3.06 14.51
N ARG A 134 0.33 1.95 14.31
CA ARG A 134 -0.65 1.42 15.26
C ARG A 134 -0.49 -0.10 15.39
N PRO A 135 -0.68 -0.68 16.59
CA PRO A 135 -0.77 -2.14 16.71
C PRO A 135 -1.86 -2.66 15.78
N LEU A 136 -1.54 -3.66 14.96
CA LEU A 136 -2.49 -4.16 13.95
C LEU A 136 -3.77 -4.68 14.61
N ALA A 137 -3.65 -5.28 15.79
CA ALA A 137 -4.80 -5.81 16.55
C ALA A 137 -5.87 -4.74 16.85
N ASP A 138 -5.48 -3.48 16.99
CA ASP A 138 -6.37 -2.38 17.37
C ASP A 138 -7.11 -1.78 16.18
N VAL A 139 -6.61 -2.01 14.95
CA VAL A 139 -7.09 -1.34 13.72
C VAL A 139 -7.45 -2.29 12.60
N LYS A 140 -7.17 -3.60 12.73
CA LYS A 140 -7.37 -4.60 11.67
C LYS A 140 -8.78 -4.62 11.08
N ASP A 141 -9.80 -4.28 11.87
CA ASP A 141 -11.20 -4.32 11.44
C ASP A 141 -11.52 -3.15 10.48
N ASP A 142 -10.67 -2.12 10.45
CA ASP A 142 -10.77 -1.01 9.50
C ASP A 142 -10.11 -1.33 8.15
N TYR A 143 -9.27 -2.38 8.06
CA TYR A 143 -8.48 -2.70 6.88
C TYR A 143 -8.91 -4.05 6.29
N VAL A 144 -9.35 -4.03 5.04
CA VAL A 144 -9.75 -5.22 4.30
C VAL A 144 -8.64 -5.55 3.29
N PRO A 145 -7.69 -6.43 3.62
CA PRO A 145 -6.61 -6.78 2.70
C PRO A 145 -7.16 -7.57 1.51
N HIS A 146 -6.65 -7.26 0.33
CA HIS A 146 -6.91 -8.01 -0.90
C HIS A 146 -5.72 -8.85 -1.27
N PHE A 147 -4.54 -8.23 -1.30
CA PHE A 147 -3.28 -8.88 -1.65
C PHE A 147 -2.15 -8.32 -0.78
N ALA A 148 -1.10 -9.13 -0.61
CA ALA A 148 0.13 -8.70 0.04
C ALA A 148 1.37 -9.27 -0.64
N VAL A 149 2.51 -8.62 -0.42
CA VAL A 149 3.82 -9.05 -0.88
C VAL A 149 4.80 -9.00 0.29
N ASN A 150 5.48 -10.12 0.55
CA ASN A 150 6.52 -10.17 1.58
C ASN A 150 7.89 -9.78 1.02
N ARG A 151 8.88 -9.58 1.90
CA ARG A 151 10.27 -9.24 1.53
C ARG A 151 10.99 -10.21 0.58
N ARG A 152 10.44 -11.41 0.34
CA ARG A 152 10.95 -12.40 -0.62
C ARG A 152 10.22 -12.32 -1.97
N PHE A 153 9.34 -11.35 -2.12
CA PHE A 153 8.47 -11.15 -3.27
C PHE A 153 7.44 -12.27 -3.47
N ASP A 154 7.17 -13.05 -2.41
CA ASP A 154 6.05 -13.98 -2.42
C ASP A 154 4.74 -13.20 -2.22
N THR A 155 3.77 -13.53 -3.05
CA THR A 155 2.47 -12.86 -3.07
C THR A 155 1.41 -13.69 -2.37
N CYS A 156 0.54 -13.05 -1.59
CA CYS A 156 -0.61 -13.66 -0.93
C CYS A 156 -1.91 -12.99 -1.39
N ALA A 157 -2.99 -13.76 -1.45
CA ALA A 157 -4.34 -13.27 -1.70
C ALA A 157 -5.23 -13.53 -0.48
N PHE A 158 -6.12 -12.59 -0.19
CA PHE A 158 -7.03 -12.62 0.95
C PHE A 158 -8.48 -12.65 0.48
N VAL A 159 -9.40 -13.06 1.36
CA VAL A 159 -10.84 -13.16 1.05
C VAL A 159 -11.46 -11.81 0.62
N GLY A 160 -10.85 -10.68 0.99
CA GLY A 160 -11.32 -9.35 0.60
C GLY A 160 -11.46 -9.17 -0.92
N CYS A 161 -10.53 -9.71 -1.73
CA CYS A 161 -10.59 -9.57 -3.19
C CYS A 161 -11.78 -10.32 -3.82
N VAL A 162 -12.23 -11.39 -3.18
CA VAL A 162 -13.38 -12.18 -3.62
C VAL A 162 -14.67 -11.42 -3.32
N LEU A 163 -14.82 -10.86 -2.12
CA LEU A 163 -16.00 -10.10 -1.71
C LEU A 163 -16.27 -8.93 -2.67
N ASP A 164 -15.22 -8.32 -3.22
CA ASP A 164 -15.35 -7.25 -4.20
C ASP A 164 -15.71 -7.68 -5.58
N SER A 165 -15.08 -8.75 -6.04
CA SER A 165 -15.46 -9.36 -7.30
C SER A 165 -16.97 -9.69 -7.32
N TYR A 166 -17.55 -10.08 -6.18
CA TYR A 166 -19.00 -10.27 -6.03
C TYR A 166 -19.79 -8.96 -5.99
N ARG A 167 -19.36 -7.95 -5.23
CA ARG A 167 -20.03 -6.63 -5.15
C ARG A 167 -20.06 -5.93 -6.51
N ASP A 168 -18.96 -5.94 -7.26
CA ASP A 168 -18.85 -5.35 -8.59
C ASP A 168 -19.77 -6.03 -9.61
N LYS A 169 -19.82 -7.37 -9.58
CA LYS A 169 -20.75 -8.14 -10.43
C LYS A 169 -22.20 -7.75 -10.14
N GLN A 170 -22.59 -7.64 -8.86
CA GLN A 170 -23.94 -7.22 -8.49
C GLN A 170 -24.27 -5.80 -8.92
N ARG A 171 -23.32 -4.86 -8.82
CA ARG A 171 -23.49 -3.49 -9.33
C ARG A 171 -23.70 -3.47 -10.84
N ARG A 172 -22.83 -4.14 -11.61
CA ARG A 172 -22.95 -4.21 -13.08
C ARG A 172 -24.30 -4.78 -13.52
N LEU A 173 -24.78 -5.82 -12.86
CA LEU A 173 -26.09 -6.43 -13.13
C LEU A 173 -27.27 -5.50 -12.82
N ARG A 174 -27.15 -4.62 -11.80
CA ARG A 174 -28.19 -3.62 -11.48
C ARG A 174 -28.22 -2.46 -12.49
N PHE A 175 -27.08 -2.08 -13.06
CA PHE A 175 -27.02 -1.03 -14.09
C PHE A 175 -27.43 -1.52 -15.48
N SER A 176 -27.24 -2.80 -15.82
CA SER A 176 -27.68 -3.38 -17.09
C SER A 176 -29.17 -3.71 -17.17
N GLY A 177 -29.93 -3.56 -16.08
CA GLY A 177 -31.37 -3.85 -16.01
C GLY A 177 -32.29 -2.62 -16.13
N ARG A 178 -31.76 -1.46 -16.52
CA ARG A 178 -32.51 -0.18 -16.62
C ARG A 178 -32.54 0.43 -18.03
N SER A 179 -32.15 -0.31 -19.06
CA SER A 179 -32.25 0.07 -20.47
C SER A 179 -33.52 -0.47 -21.11
#